data_AF-A0A1W9RLN9-F1
#
_entry.id   AF-A0A1W9RLN9-F1
#
_cell.length_a   1.000
_cell.length_b   1.000
_cell.length_c   1.000
_cell.angle_alpha   90.00
_cell.angle_beta   90.00
_cell.angle_gamma   90.00
#
_symmetry.space_group_name_H-M   'P 1'
#
loop_
_entity.id
_entity.type
_entity.pdbx_description
1 polymer ?
#
loop_
_entity_poly.entity_id
_entity_poly.type
_entity_poly.pdbx_seq_one_letter_code
_entity_poly.pdbx_strand_id
1 'polypeptide(L)'
;MSYSVVFDKGSGFILVTIDGELTLSLLEKVAAEVGEIENKLGCKLVINDLSNARLTEEALEVYRMPEKAQQMGVDHVCKRALVVGDRFSDFYFLETVFVNQGHLVKMFGSVDEAKRWLKQR
;
A
#
# COMPACT_ATOMS: atom_id res chain seq x y z
N MET A 1 14.69 -6.40 -7.47
CA MET A 1 13.33 -6.24 -6.94
C MET A 1 13.25 -6.99 -5.62
N SER A 2 13.04 -6.27 -4.54
CA SER A 2 12.84 -6.86 -3.21
C SER A 2 11.69 -6.16 -2.51
N TYR A 3 11.01 -6.88 -1.63
CA TYR A 3 10.03 -6.30 -0.74
C TYR A 3 10.16 -6.91 0.65
N SER A 4 9.60 -6.22 1.63
CA SER A 4 9.40 -6.74 2.98
C SER A 4 8.03 -6.35 3.50
N VAL A 5 7.44 -7.20 4.33
CA VAL A 5 6.20 -6.93 5.06
C VAL A 5 6.47 -7.18 6.53
N VAL A 6 6.36 -6.13 7.34
CA VAL A 6 6.69 -6.18 8.78
C VAL A 6 5.54 -5.56 9.56
N PHE A 7 5.01 -6.30 10.54
CA PHE A 7 4.11 -5.71 11.53
C PHE A 7 4.92 -5.04 12.64
N ASP A 8 4.85 -3.71 12.73
CA ASP A 8 5.45 -2.95 13.83
C ASP A 8 4.51 -3.00 15.04
N LYS A 9 4.81 -3.91 15.98
CA LYS A 9 4.05 -4.07 17.23
C LYS A 9 4.02 -2.80 18.08
N GLY A 10 5.07 -1.98 18.04
CA GLY A 10 5.14 -0.76 18.85
C GLY A 10 4.22 0.34 18.32
N SER A 11 4.05 0.39 17.00
CA SER A 11 3.27 1.45 16.36
C SER A 11 1.89 1.01 15.86
N GLY A 12 1.61 -0.29 15.77
CA GLY A 12 0.31 -0.86 15.41
C GLY A 12 -0.05 -0.73 13.92
N PHE A 13 0.95 -0.74 13.02
CA PHE A 13 0.73 -0.76 11.57
C PHE A 13 1.57 -1.84 10.90
N ILE A 14 1.15 -2.22 9.69
CA ILE A 14 1.92 -3.06 8.78
C ILE A 14 2.76 -2.13 7.91
N LEU A 15 4.09 -2.28 7.95
CA LEU A 15 5.01 -1.61 7.06
C LEU A 15 5.39 -2.55 5.92
N VAL A 16 4.98 -2.18 4.71
CA VAL A 16 5.44 -2.76 3.47
C VAL A 16 6.52 -1.85 2.90
N THR A 17 7.66 -2.41 2.50
CA THR A 17 8.70 -1.66 1.78
C THR A 17 8.96 -2.33 0.45
N ILE A 18 8.99 -1.56 -0.64
CA ILE A 18 9.22 -2.06 -1.99
C ILE A 18 10.40 -1.31 -2.61
N ASP A 19 11.36 -2.08 -3.12
CA ASP A 19 12.53 -1.58 -3.86
C ASP A 19 12.56 -2.18 -5.27
N GLY A 20 12.53 -1.31 -6.28
CA GLY A 20 12.43 -1.68 -7.69
C GLY A 20 11.01 -1.56 -8.27
N GLU A 21 10.61 -2.47 -9.15
CA GLU A 21 9.36 -2.32 -9.90
C GLU A 21 8.13 -2.83 -9.12
N LEU A 22 7.11 -1.99 -9.01
CA LEU A 22 5.78 -2.35 -8.52
C LEU A 22 4.94 -2.87 -9.69
N THR A 23 4.97 -4.18 -9.89
CA THR A 23 4.13 -4.89 -10.86
C THR A 23 2.87 -5.44 -10.21
N LEU A 24 1.87 -5.82 -11.01
CA LEU A 24 0.68 -6.52 -10.50
C LEU A 24 1.05 -7.83 -9.76
N SER A 25 2.00 -8.59 -10.29
CA SER A 25 2.46 -9.85 -9.69
C SER A 25 3.12 -9.66 -8.32
N LEU A 26 3.86 -8.56 -8.13
CA LEU A 26 4.46 -8.22 -6.85
C LEU A 26 3.37 -7.77 -5.86
N LEU A 27 2.44 -6.93 -6.32
CA LEU A 27 1.31 -6.49 -5.52
C LEU A 27 0.51 -7.69 -4.99
N GLU A 28 0.21 -8.70 -5.80
CA GLU A 28 -0.54 -9.88 -5.35
C GLU A 28 0.17 -10.61 -4.20
N LYS A 29 1.50 -10.79 -4.28
CA LYS A 29 2.30 -11.41 -3.21
C LYS A 29 2.27 -10.58 -1.93
N VAL A 30 2.52 -9.28 -2.05
CA VAL A 30 2.49 -8.34 -0.94
C VAL A 30 1.09 -8.30 -0.30
N ALA A 31 0.04 -8.26 -1.12
CA ALA A 31 -1.34 -8.19 -0.66
C ALA A 31 -1.74 -9.47 0.09
N ALA A 32 -1.29 -10.65 -0.35
CA ALA A 32 -1.53 -11.89 0.37
C ALA A 32 -0.88 -11.87 1.78
N GLU A 33 0.38 -11.44 1.88
CA GLU A 33 1.07 -11.33 3.18
C GLU A 33 0.42 -10.29 4.10
N VAL A 34 0.06 -9.13 3.55
CA VAL A 34 -0.67 -8.10 4.30
C VAL A 34 -2.01 -8.65 4.79
N GLY A 35 -2.81 -9.25 3.90
CA GLY A 35 -4.11 -9.83 4.23
C GLY A 35 -4.01 -10.91 5.31
N GLU A 36 -2.98 -11.76 5.27
CA GLU A 36 -2.70 -12.71 6.35
C GLU A 36 -2.46 -12.02 7.70
N ILE A 37 -1.67 -10.95 7.72
CA ILE A 37 -1.40 -10.20 8.96
C ILE A 37 -2.66 -9.47 9.45
N GLU A 38 -3.41 -8.84 8.55
CA GLU A 38 -4.68 -8.18 8.88
C GLU A 38 -5.67 -9.17 9.51
N ASN A 39 -5.78 -10.38 8.95
CA ASN A 39 -6.67 -11.42 9.44
C ASN A 39 -6.20 -12.04 10.77
N LYS A 40 -4.89 -12.25 10.93
CA LYS A 40 -4.32 -12.86 12.15
C LYS A 40 -4.29 -11.89 13.34
N LEU A 41 -4.00 -10.61 13.09
CA LEU A 41 -3.73 -9.62 14.14
C LEU A 41 -4.80 -8.53 14.24
N GLY A 42 -5.77 -8.47 13.32
CA GLY A 42 -6.80 -7.43 13.29
C GLY A 42 -6.27 -6.04 12.96
N CYS A 43 -5.02 -5.91 12.50
CA CYS A 43 -4.44 -4.64 12.11
C CYS A 43 -5.07 -4.17 10.80
N LYS A 44 -5.46 -2.89 10.72
CA LYS A 44 -6.09 -2.27 9.52
C LYS A 44 -5.35 -1.02 9.04
N LEU A 45 -4.16 -0.77 9.59
CA LEU A 45 -3.31 0.37 9.23
C LEU A 45 -2.11 -0.14 8.45
N VAL A 46 -1.92 0.34 7.22
CA VAL A 46 -0.87 -0.12 6.31
C VAL A 46 -0.08 1.07 5.78
N ILE A 47 1.24 1.00 5.84
CA ILE A 47 2.17 1.89 5.15
C ILE A 47 2.80 1.09 4.01
N ASN A 48 2.70 1.58 2.79
CA ASN A 48 3.47 1.10 1.65
C ASN A 48 4.55 2.13 1.38
N ASP A 49 5.79 1.82 1.77
CA ASP A 49 6.96 2.60 1.42
C ASP A 49 7.41 2.22 0.01
N LEU A 50 7.05 3.11 -0.92
CA LEU A 50 7.31 3.04 -2.34
C LEU A 50 8.39 4.05 -2.73
N SER A 51 9.14 4.63 -1.78
CA SER A 51 10.12 5.71 -2.02
C SER A 51 11.29 5.30 -2.93
N ASN A 52 11.54 3.98 -3.07
CA ASN A 52 12.48 3.42 -4.02
C ASN A 52 11.78 2.56 -5.11
N ALA A 53 10.45 2.52 -5.12
CA ALA A 53 9.68 1.74 -6.09
C ALA A 53 9.41 2.52 -7.38
N ARG A 54 9.16 1.86 -8.50
CA ARG A 54 8.68 2.48 -9.74
C ARG A 54 7.43 1.75 -10.20
N LEU A 55 6.39 2.48 -10.60
CA LEU A 55 5.22 1.86 -11.21
C LEU A 55 5.58 1.37 -12.60
N THR A 56 5.14 0.16 -12.98
CA THR A 56 5.15 -0.22 -14.39
C THR A 56 4.00 0.48 -15.11
N GLU A 57 4.27 1.04 -16.29
CA GLU A 57 3.44 2.05 -16.97
C GLU A 57 2.12 1.53 -17.58
N GLU A 58 1.79 0.25 -17.40
CA GLU A 58 0.53 -0.29 -17.93
C GLU A 58 -0.66 0.15 -17.08
N ALA A 59 -1.29 1.26 -17.46
CA ALA A 59 -2.46 1.83 -16.77
C ALA A 59 -3.59 0.80 -16.53
N LEU A 60 -3.75 -0.18 -17.42
CA LEU A 60 -4.72 -1.27 -17.26
C LEU A 60 -4.39 -2.19 -16.08
N GLU A 61 -3.11 -2.44 -15.82
CA GLU A 61 -2.67 -3.22 -14.65
C GLU A 61 -2.94 -2.45 -13.36
N VAL A 62 -2.61 -1.16 -13.34
CA VAL A 62 -2.87 -0.26 -12.20
C VAL A 62 -4.36 -0.25 -11.85
N TYR A 63 -5.23 -0.20 -12.87
CA TYR A 63 -6.68 -0.21 -12.68
C TYR A 63 -7.20 -1.47 -11.94
N ARG A 64 -6.52 -2.61 -12.13
CA ARG A 64 -6.89 -3.90 -11.52
C ARG A 64 -6.31 -4.11 -10.12
N MET A 65 -5.37 -3.27 -9.69
CA MET A 65 -4.64 -3.45 -8.43
C MET A 65 -5.54 -3.49 -7.18
N PRO A 66 -6.57 -2.64 -7.00
CA PRO A 66 -7.40 -2.70 -5.80
C PRO A 66 -8.24 -3.99 -5.74
N GLU A 67 -8.86 -4.37 -6.85
CA GLU A 67 -9.60 -5.63 -6.97
C GLU A 67 -8.70 -6.83 -6.62
N LYS A 68 -7.47 -6.86 -7.15
CA LYS A 68 -6.49 -7.91 -6.83
C LYS A 68 -6.10 -7.92 -5.37
N ALA A 69 -5.84 -6.76 -4.77
CA ALA A 69 -5.53 -6.68 -3.35
C ALA A 69 -6.66 -7.26 -2.49
N GLN A 70 -7.92 -6.93 -2.82
CA GLN A 70 -9.09 -7.47 -2.13
C GLN A 70 -9.23 -8.99 -2.31
N GLN A 71 -9.03 -9.51 -3.52
CA GLN A 71 -9.02 -10.95 -3.80
C GLN A 71 -7.97 -11.70 -2.99
N MET A 72 -6.83 -11.05 -2.69
CA MET A 72 -5.75 -11.60 -1.85
C MET A 72 -6.00 -11.43 -0.35
N GLY A 73 -7.17 -10.94 0.05
CA GLY A 73 -7.59 -10.87 1.46
C GLY A 73 -7.22 -9.57 2.18
N VAL A 74 -6.76 -8.54 1.45
CA VAL A 74 -6.64 -7.19 2.01
C VAL A 74 -8.03 -6.62 2.21
N ASP A 75 -8.30 -6.10 3.41
CA ASP A 75 -9.58 -5.51 3.70
C ASP A 75 -9.75 -4.14 3.01
N HIS A 76 -10.86 -3.95 2.32
CA HIS A 76 -11.23 -2.66 1.73
C HIS A 76 -11.35 -1.53 2.77
N VAL A 77 -11.64 -1.84 4.04
CA VAL A 77 -11.66 -0.83 5.12
C VAL A 77 -10.28 -0.50 5.70
N CYS A 78 -9.20 -1.09 5.16
CA CYS A 78 -7.85 -0.73 5.60
C CYS A 78 -7.54 0.74 5.28
N LYS A 79 -6.94 1.44 6.24
CA LYS A 79 -6.42 2.79 6.06
C LYS A 79 -4.97 2.67 5.59
N ARG A 80 -4.71 3.11 4.36
CA ARG A 80 -3.45 2.86 3.66
C ARG A 80 -2.71 4.16 3.33
N ALA A 81 -1.48 4.26 3.76
CA ALA A 81 -0.56 5.31 3.35
C ALA A 81 0.37 4.79 2.26
N LEU A 82 0.57 5.58 1.19
CA LEU A 82 1.59 5.36 0.17
C LEU A 82 2.69 6.39 0.36
N VAL A 83 3.91 5.98 0.73
CA VAL A 83 5.06 6.88 0.84
C VAL A 83 5.82 6.82 -0.46
N VAL A 84 5.84 7.91 -1.22
CA VAL A 84 6.34 7.94 -2.60
C VAL A 84 7.53 8.90 -2.79
N GLY A 85 7.95 9.56 -1.71
CA GLY A 85 9.01 10.57 -1.76
C GLY A 85 8.58 11.79 -2.58
N ASP A 86 9.42 12.21 -3.51
CA ASP A 86 9.16 13.30 -4.46
C ASP A 86 8.38 12.86 -5.71
N ARG A 87 8.07 11.57 -5.86
CA ARG A 87 7.47 10.97 -7.07
C ARG A 87 5.95 10.89 -7.03
N PHE A 88 5.30 11.92 -6.51
CA PHE A 88 3.83 11.96 -6.41
C PHE A 88 3.12 11.80 -7.76
N SER A 89 3.68 12.37 -8.84
CA SER A 89 3.12 12.26 -10.20
C SER A 89 2.97 10.80 -10.65
N ASP A 90 3.95 9.97 -10.31
CA ASP A 90 4.08 8.61 -10.83
C ASP A 90 3.05 7.67 -10.18
N PHE A 91 2.60 8.00 -8.97
CA PHE A 91 1.68 7.21 -8.17
C PHE A 91 0.29 7.85 -8.03
N TYR A 92 0.08 9.06 -8.56
CA TYR A 92 -1.21 9.75 -8.49
C TYR A 92 -2.36 8.94 -9.08
N PHE A 93 -2.10 8.28 -10.21
CA PHE A 93 -3.09 7.41 -10.85
C PHE A 93 -3.44 6.20 -9.96
N LEU A 94 -2.46 5.60 -9.30
CA LEU A 94 -2.67 4.50 -8.35
C LEU A 94 -3.58 4.95 -7.19
N GLU A 95 -3.27 6.07 -6.53
CA GLU A 95 -4.11 6.60 -5.45
C GLU A 95 -5.54 6.85 -5.93
N THR A 96 -5.69 7.51 -7.08
CA THR A 96 -6.99 7.84 -7.67
C THR A 96 -7.83 6.58 -7.92
N VAL A 97 -7.23 5.52 -8.47
CA VAL A 97 -7.91 4.25 -8.73
C VAL A 97 -8.39 3.60 -7.44
N PHE A 98 -7.54 3.53 -6.41
CA PHE A 98 -7.91 2.96 -5.11
C PHE A 98 -9.04 3.76 -4.44
N VAL A 99 -8.94 5.09 -4.43
CA VAL A 99 -9.96 5.98 -3.84
C VAL A 99 -11.30 5.83 -4.56
N ASN A 100 -11.30 5.78 -5.89
CA ASN A 100 -12.52 5.61 -6.69
C ASN A 100 -13.20 4.25 -6.45
N GLN A 101 -12.46 3.24 -5.98
CA GLN A 101 -12.99 1.93 -5.59
C GLN A 101 -13.30 1.83 -4.09
N GLY A 102 -13.34 2.96 -3.38
CA GLY A 102 -13.80 3.05 -1.99
C GLY A 102 -12.72 2.76 -0.93
N HIS A 103 -11.47 2.59 -1.33
CA HIS A 103 -10.38 2.39 -0.37
C HIS A 103 -9.96 3.71 0.28
N LEU A 104 -9.60 3.67 1.56
CA LEU A 104 -9.06 4.81 2.29
C LEU A 104 -7.53 4.88 2.09
N VAL A 105 -7.11 5.45 0.96
CA VAL A 105 -5.70 5.57 0.57
C VAL A 105 -5.26 7.03 0.51
N LYS A 106 -4.03 7.32 0.92
CA LYS A 106 -3.42 8.65 0.76
C LYS A 106 -1.92 8.60 0.51
N MET A 107 -1.40 9.46 -0.38
CA MET A 107 0.04 9.63 -0.63
C MET A 107 0.75 10.59 0.35
N PHE A 108 2.02 10.31 0.65
CA PHE A 108 2.89 11.09 1.54
C PHE A 108 4.33 11.15 1.04
N GLY A 109 5.04 12.21 1.43
CA GLY A 109 6.47 12.38 1.09
C GLY A 109 7.40 11.66 2.06
N SER A 110 6.91 11.32 3.27
CA SER A 110 7.69 10.61 4.28
C SER A 110 6.87 9.61 5.08
N VAL A 111 7.56 8.60 5.61
CA VAL A 111 6.99 7.62 6.53
C VAL A 111 6.43 8.29 7.80
N ASP A 112 7.07 9.35 8.29
CA ASP A 112 6.61 10.03 9.50
C ASP A 112 5.30 10.80 9.30
N GLU A 113 5.10 11.42 8.14
CA GLU A 113 3.81 12.02 7.77
C GLU A 113 2.71 10.96 7.66
N ALA A 114 3.01 9.86 6.98
CA ALA A 114 2.10 8.72 6.84
C ALA A 114 1.65 8.18 8.21
N LYS A 115 2.61 7.97 9.13
CA LYS A 115 2.34 7.51 10.51
C LYS A 115 1.39 8.45 11.25
N ARG A 116 1.60 9.77 11.15
CA ARG A 116 0.73 10.75 11.80
C ARG A 116 -0.69 10.67 11.28
N TRP A 117 -0.87 10.56 9.96
CA TRP A 117 -2.20 10.46 9.35
C TRP A 117 -2.90 9.14 9.69
N LEU A 118 -2.20 8.01 9.70
CA LEU A 118 -2.78 6.71 10.07
C LEU A 118 -3.35 6.71 11.48
N LYS A 119 -2.72 7.44 12.40
CA LYS A 119 -3.16 7.56 13.81
C LYS A 119 -4.29 8.56 14.04
N GLN A 120 -4.62 9.40 13.05
CA GLN A 120 -5.78 10.30 13.14
C GLN A 120 -7.07 9.48 12.97
N ARG A 121 -8.06 9.76 13.84
CA ARG A 121 -9.40 9.18 13.76
C ARG A 121 -10.19 9.78 12.62
#